data_AF-A0AAV2TKC0-F1
#
_entry.id   AF-A0AAV2TKC0-F1
#
_cell.length_a   1.000
_cell.length_b   1.000
_cell.length_c   1.000
_cell.angle_alpha   90.00
_cell.angle_beta   90.00
_cell.angle_gamma   90.00
#
_symmetry.space_group_name_H-M   'P 1'
#
loop_
_entity.id
_entity.type
_entity.pdbx_description
1 polymer ?
#
loop_
_entity_poly.entity_id
_entity_poly.type
_entity_poly.pdbx_seq_one_letter_code
_entity_poly.pdbx_strand_id
1 'polypeptide(L)'
;MVTMHDVLDAKWLYDNRRDESYLRRVIMPLEKLLVGHKRIMLKDTAVSAICYGAKLMLPGVLRYDNDINVNDEIVLITTKGEAIAIAIALMTTATIATCDHGLVAKLKRVIMERDLYPRQWGRGPVAMERKKLVAQGLLSKYAKAGEVPPKVPASKRATRLVKSQQSAGKVYIGIFRLHEALDDCKRVQQAVETLSGALFQRPPLVAAVKRQLRVRTVYENKLLEYDKERGLGE
;
A
#
# COMPACT_ATOMS: atom_id res chain seq x y z
N MET A 1 -12.85 -6.10 44.12
CA MET A 1 -13.88 -7.15 43.99
C MET A 1 -15.20 -6.53 44.41
N VAL A 2 -16.25 -6.69 43.62
CA VAL A 2 -17.60 -6.14 43.89
C VAL A 2 -18.58 -7.30 43.88
N THR A 3 -19.64 -7.20 44.66
CA THR A 3 -20.69 -8.22 44.74
C THR A 3 -21.84 -7.91 43.79
N MET A 4 -22.69 -8.90 43.49
CA MET A 4 -23.88 -8.68 42.66
C MET A 4 -24.88 -7.72 43.32
N HIS A 5 -24.92 -7.66 44.65
CA HIS A 5 -25.73 -6.70 45.40
C HIS A 5 -25.24 -5.27 45.15
N ASP A 6 -23.92 -5.05 45.14
CA ASP A 6 -23.35 -3.72 44.84
C ASP A 6 -23.72 -3.23 43.44
N VAL A 7 -23.80 -4.14 42.46
CA VAL A 7 -24.25 -3.81 41.09
C VAL A 7 -25.72 -3.41 41.06
N LEU A 8 -26.57 -4.15 41.77
CA LEU A 8 -28.00 -3.87 41.88
C LEU A 8 -28.24 -2.51 42.56
N ASP A 9 -27.57 -2.27 43.69
CA ASP A 9 -27.69 -1.03 44.45
C ASP A 9 -27.18 0.16 43.66
N ALA A 10 -26.06 0.02 42.94
CA ALA A 10 -25.53 1.05 42.08
C ALA A 10 -26.50 1.42 40.94
N LYS A 11 -27.18 0.42 40.36
CA LYS A 11 -28.19 0.66 39.32
C LYS A 11 -29.44 1.35 39.88
N TRP A 12 -29.94 0.88 41.03
CA TRP A 12 -31.08 1.50 41.71
C TRP A 12 -30.81 2.96 42.08
N LEU A 13 -29.61 3.26 42.58
CA LEU A 13 -29.21 4.62 42.93
C LEU A 13 -29.19 5.54 41.70
N TYR A 14 -28.67 5.05 40.57
CA TYR A 14 -28.67 5.79 39.31
C TYR A 14 -30.09 6.08 38.81
N ASP A 15 -30.99 5.09 38.84
CA ASP A 15 -32.34 5.25 38.30
C ASP A 15 -33.22 6.19 39.15
N ASN A 16 -33.08 6.13 40.47
CA ASN A 16 -33.93 6.92 41.39
C ASN A 16 -33.36 8.30 41.72
N ARG A 17 -32.03 8.42 41.85
CA ARG A 17 -31.38 9.66 42.30
C ARG A 17 -30.49 10.31 41.23
N ARG A 18 -30.32 9.67 40.07
CA ARG A 18 -29.37 10.09 39.01
C ARG A 18 -27.94 10.28 39.50
N ASP A 19 -27.56 9.59 40.58
CA ASP A 19 -26.20 9.61 41.11
C ASP A 19 -25.37 8.50 40.46
N GLU A 20 -24.33 8.90 39.72
CA GLU A 20 -23.42 8.01 38.99
C GLU A 20 -22.23 7.52 39.84
N SER A 21 -22.02 8.09 41.03
CA SER A 21 -20.80 7.89 41.81
C SER A 21 -20.58 6.43 42.15
N TYR A 22 -21.65 5.74 42.56
CA TYR A 22 -21.57 4.32 42.90
C TYR A 22 -21.37 3.44 41.66
N LEU A 23 -22.04 3.78 40.56
CA LEU A 23 -21.94 3.05 39.29
C LEU A 23 -20.53 3.14 38.69
N ARG A 24 -19.89 4.31 38.73
CA ARG A 24 -18.50 4.53 38.28
C ARG A 24 -17.46 3.82 39.15
N ARG A 25 -17.80 3.49 40.40
CA ARG A 25 -16.95 2.67 41.29
C ARG A 25 -17.05 1.19 40.96
N VAL A 26 -18.26 0.72 40.64
CA VAL A 26 -18.52 -0.70 40.31
C VAL A 26 -18.00 -1.05 38.92
N ILE A 27 -18.27 -0.18 37.93
CA ILE A 27 -17.86 -0.38 36.54
C ILE A 27 -16.49 0.26 36.32
N MET A 28 -15.48 -0.57 36.09
CA MET A 28 -14.13 -0.11 35.76
C MET A 28 -13.94 -0.01 34.24
N PRO A 29 -13.13 0.94 33.75
CA PRO A 29 -12.82 1.07 32.33
C PRO A 29 -12.01 -0.13 31.83
N LEU A 30 -12.20 -0.48 30.55
CA LEU A 30 -11.58 -1.65 29.92
C LEU A 30 -10.05 -1.56 29.88
N GLU A 31 -9.52 -0.34 29.89
CA GLU A 31 -8.09 -0.01 29.95
C GLU A 31 -7.41 -0.68 31.15
N LYS A 32 -8.14 -0.91 32.26
CA LYS A 32 -7.59 -1.55 33.45
C LYS A 32 -7.15 -3.00 33.21
N LEU A 33 -7.75 -3.69 32.24
CA LEU A 33 -7.34 -5.03 31.84
C LEU A 33 -6.03 -5.03 31.03
N LEU A 34 -5.66 -3.88 30.47
CA LEU A 34 -4.55 -3.75 29.52
C LEU A 34 -3.26 -3.21 30.15
N VAL A 35 -3.25 -3.00 31.47
CA VAL A 35 -2.13 -2.42 32.21
C VAL A 35 -0.85 -3.25 32.12
N GLY A 36 -0.96 -4.57 31.91
CA GLY A 36 0.18 -5.48 31.80
C GLY A 36 0.90 -5.44 30.44
N HIS A 37 0.34 -4.79 29.42
CA HIS A 37 0.92 -4.75 28.08
C HIS A 37 1.78 -3.50 27.88
N LYS A 38 2.82 -3.63 27.05
CA LYS A 38 3.63 -2.49 26.60
C LYS A 38 2.78 -1.61 25.68
N ARG A 39 2.95 -0.29 25.79
CA ARG A 39 2.10 0.70 25.11
C ARG A 39 2.83 1.41 23.99
N ILE A 40 2.10 1.68 22.91
CA ILE A 40 2.52 2.63 21.88
C ILE A 40 1.45 3.71 21.75
N MET A 41 1.83 4.96 22.00
CA MET A 41 0.98 6.13 21.83
C MET A 41 0.95 6.55 20.37
N LEU A 42 -0.25 6.77 19.86
CA LEU A 42 -0.50 7.20 18.49
C LEU A 42 -0.82 8.68 18.39
N LYS A 43 -0.53 9.26 17.21
CA LYS A 43 -1.06 10.56 16.82
C LYS A 43 -2.57 10.44 16.58
N ASP A 44 -3.32 11.43 17.02
CA ASP A 44 -4.79 11.50 16.84
C ASP A 44 -5.22 11.33 15.37
N THR A 45 -4.38 11.79 14.43
CA THR A 45 -4.62 11.66 12.99
C THR A 45 -4.56 10.21 12.47
N ALA A 46 -3.86 9.33 13.18
CA ALA A 46 -3.70 7.92 12.83
C ALA A 46 -4.78 7.02 13.46
N VAL A 47 -5.40 7.45 14.56
CA VAL A 47 -6.36 6.65 15.35
C VAL A 47 -7.51 6.12 14.49
N SER A 48 -8.16 7.01 13.74
CA SER A 48 -9.29 6.63 12.88
C SER A 48 -8.91 5.53 11.88
N ALA A 49 -7.73 5.63 11.26
CA ALA A 49 -7.26 4.62 10.31
C ALA A 49 -7.04 3.24 10.96
N ILE A 50 -6.53 3.21 12.19
CA ILE A 50 -6.36 1.98 12.97
C ILE A 50 -7.72 1.33 13.30
N CYS A 51 -8.74 2.12 13.64
CA CYS A 51 -10.10 1.61 13.89
C CYS A 51 -10.72 0.94 12.64
N TYR A 52 -10.29 1.33 11.45
CA TYR A 52 -10.67 0.69 10.17
C TYR A 52 -9.82 -0.55 9.83
N GLY A 53 -8.85 -0.92 10.67
CA GLY A 53 -7.98 -2.07 10.44
C GLY A 53 -6.71 -1.76 9.67
N ALA A 54 -6.32 -0.48 9.54
CA ALA A 54 -5.04 -0.14 8.92
C ALA A 54 -3.87 -0.62 9.79
N LYS A 55 -2.76 -1.00 9.15
CA LYS A 55 -1.53 -1.34 9.87
C LYS A 55 -0.87 -0.09 10.44
N LEU A 56 -0.16 -0.23 11.57
CA LEU A 56 0.52 0.89 12.19
C LEU A 56 1.87 1.18 11.53
N MET A 57 2.01 2.37 10.95
CA MET A 57 3.25 2.84 10.33
C MET A 57 3.99 3.81 11.26
N LEU A 58 5.32 3.90 11.13
CA LEU A 58 6.16 4.78 11.96
C LEU A 58 5.68 6.24 12.07
N PRO A 59 5.20 6.90 10.99
CA PRO A 59 4.73 8.29 11.10
C PRO A 59 3.53 8.48 12.05
N GLY A 60 2.78 7.41 12.32
CA GLY A 60 1.63 7.41 13.22
C GLY A 60 1.99 7.25 14.70
N VAL A 61 3.23 6.86 15.01
CA VAL A 61 3.72 6.72 16.38
C VAL A 61 4.08 8.09 16.93
N LEU A 62 3.68 8.35 18.18
CA LEU A 62 4.04 9.53 18.94
C LEU A 62 5.06 9.21 20.04
N ARG A 63 4.78 8.16 20.83
CA ARG A 63 5.66 7.64 21.90
C ARG A 63 5.50 6.13 22.01
N TYR A 64 6.47 5.47 22.61
CA TYR A 64 6.46 4.02 22.82
C TYR A 64 7.13 3.70 24.15
N ASP A 65 6.71 2.61 24.78
CA ASP A 65 7.39 2.06 25.96
C ASP A 65 8.73 1.40 25.55
N ASN A 66 9.63 1.26 26.52
CA ASN A 66 10.92 0.59 26.32
C ASN A 66 10.77 -0.92 26.17
N ASP A 67 11.84 -1.56 25.71
CA ASP A 67 12.01 -3.02 25.65
C ASP A 67 10.98 -3.77 24.79
N ILE A 68 10.34 -3.12 23.82
CA ILE A 68 9.44 -3.78 22.86
C ILE A 68 10.28 -4.68 21.97
N ASN A 69 9.97 -5.98 21.96
CA ASN A 69 10.58 -6.96 21.08
C ASN A 69 9.67 -7.26 19.88
N VAL A 70 10.26 -7.87 18.85
CA VAL A 70 9.48 -8.36 17.71
C VAL A 70 8.56 -9.49 18.19
N ASN A 71 7.32 -9.46 17.73
CA ASN A 71 6.21 -10.34 18.08
C ASN A 71 5.61 -10.15 19.48
N ASP A 72 6.05 -9.15 20.25
CA ASP A 72 5.39 -8.82 21.51
C ASP A 72 3.94 -8.33 21.30
N GLU A 73 3.06 -8.69 22.23
CA GLU A 73 1.71 -8.14 22.30
C GLU A 73 1.72 -6.78 22.97
N ILE A 74 1.34 -5.77 22.19
CA ILE A 74 1.34 -4.37 22.58
C ILE A 74 -0.06 -3.77 22.49
N VAL A 75 -0.30 -2.73 23.27
CA VAL A 75 -1.54 -1.95 23.25
C VAL A 75 -1.28 -0.60 22.60
N LEU A 76 -2.10 -0.28 21.62
CA LEU A 76 -2.10 1.02 20.97
C LEU A 76 -3.03 1.95 21.74
N ILE A 77 -2.53 3.09 22.19
CA ILE A 77 -3.28 4.06 22.99
C ILE A 77 -3.31 5.45 22.34
N THR A 78 -4.33 6.24 22.66
CA THR A 78 -4.38 7.67 22.31
C THR A 78 -3.54 8.49 23.28
N THR A 79 -3.36 9.77 22.98
CA THR A 79 -2.75 10.75 23.90
C THR A 79 -3.50 10.90 25.23
N LYS A 80 -4.80 10.55 25.23
CA LYS A 80 -5.68 10.56 26.41
C LYS A 80 -5.60 9.26 27.22
N GLY A 81 -4.88 8.25 26.73
CA GLY A 81 -4.80 6.93 27.37
C GLY A 81 -5.97 5.99 27.05
N GLU A 82 -6.80 6.29 26.06
CA GLU A 82 -7.86 5.39 25.60
C GLU A 82 -7.25 4.23 24.82
N ALA A 83 -7.74 3.01 25.05
CA ALA A 83 -7.26 1.84 24.33
C ALA A 83 -7.87 1.74 22.92
N ILE A 84 -7.03 1.82 21.90
CA ILE A 84 -7.44 1.77 20.50
C ILE A 84 -7.56 0.32 20.04
N ALA A 85 -6.48 -0.43 20.17
CA ALA A 85 -6.36 -1.79 19.66
C ALA A 85 -5.20 -2.55 20.31
N ILE A 86 -5.30 -3.87 20.32
CA ILE A 86 -4.18 -4.78 20.61
C ILE A 86 -3.51 -5.12 19.28
N ALA A 87 -2.19 -5.03 19.26
CA ALA A 87 -1.37 -5.28 18.09
C ALA A 87 -0.16 -6.15 18.45
N ILE A 88 0.43 -6.75 17.43
CA ILE A 88 1.68 -7.50 17.51
C ILE A 88 2.77 -6.62 16.93
N ALA A 89 3.82 -6.37 17.71
CA ALA A 89 4.96 -5.58 17.29
C ALA A 89 5.75 -6.30 16.20
N LEU A 90 6.15 -5.58 15.16
CA LEU A 90 7.02 -6.08 14.07
C LEU A 90 8.41 -5.43 14.11
N MET A 91 8.60 -4.46 15.00
CA MET A 91 9.82 -3.69 15.17
C MET A 91 10.20 -3.68 16.65
N THR A 92 11.50 -3.70 16.93
CA THR A 92 12.03 -3.48 18.27
C THR A 92 12.09 -2.00 18.61
N THR A 93 12.16 -1.65 19.89
CA THR A 93 12.35 -0.25 20.35
C THR A 93 13.52 0.45 19.66
N ALA A 94 14.66 -0.23 19.50
CA ALA A 94 15.82 0.30 18.79
C ALA A 94 15.51 0.63 17.31
N THR A 95 14.83 -0.28 16.61
CA THR A 95 14.45 -0.04 15.20
C THR A 95 13.41 1.07 15.05
N ILE A 96 12.49 1.23 16.01
CA ILE A 96 11.51 2.33 16.01
C ILE A 96 12.22 3.68 16.18
N ALA A 97 13.31 3.73 16.95
CA ALA A 97 14.10 4.94 17.16
C ALA A 97 14.95 5.33 15.95
N THR A 98 15.55 4.35 15.26
CA THR A 98 16.51 4.62 14.17
C THR A 98 15.85 4.77 12.79
N CYS A 99 14.74 4.08 12.53
CA CYS A 99 14.13 4.07 11.19
C CYS A 99 13.22 5.29 10.93
N ASP A 100 13.30 5.89 9.74
CA ASP A 100 12.40 6.98 9.32
C ASP A 100 11.05 6.50 8.77
N HIS A 101 10.98 5.25 8.32
CA HIS A 101 9.83 4.68 7.61
C HIS A 101 9.78 3.17 7.78
N GLY A 102 8.57 2.64 7.91
CA GLY A 102 8.39 1.23 8.21
C GLY A 102 7.07 0.90 8.89
N LEU A 103 6.82 -0.40 8.94
CA LEU A 103 5.65 -1.01 9.56
C LEU A 103 6.00 -1.39 11.00
N VAL A 104 5.36 -0.75 11.97
CA VAL A 104 5.67 -0.91 13.40
C VAL A 104 4.93 -2.09 14.00
N ALA A 105 3.63 -2.20 13.70
CA ALA A 105 2.79 -3.21 14.31
C ALA A 105 1.65 -3.66 13.38
N LYS A 106 1.30 -4.95 13.50
CA LYS A 106 0.13 -5.53 12.85
C LYS A 106 -1.01 -5.66 13.86
N LEU A 107 -2.21 -5.22 13.48
CA LEU A 107 -3.37 -5.33 14.37
C LEU A 107 -3.77 -6.78 14.62
N LYS A 108 -4.08 -7.09 15.88
CA LYS A 108 -4.67 -8.35 16.33
C LYS A 108 -6.17 -8.17 16.60
N ARG A 109 -6.55 -7.14 17.35
CA ARG A 109 -7.94 -6.84 17.74
C ARG A 109 -8.14 -5.34 17.89
N VAL A 110 -9.13 -4.77 17.20
CA VAL A 110 -9.57 -3.38 17.40
C VAL A 110 -10.61 -3.34 18.53
N ILE A 111 -10.46 -2.39 19.45
CA ILE A 111 -11.36 -2.21 20.60
C ILE A 111 -12.20 -0.94 20.40
N MET A 112 -11.56 0.16 20.02
CA MET A 112 -12.19 1.46 19.88
C MET A 112 -13.20 1.49 18.71
N GLU A 113 -14.32 2.17 18.92
CA GLU A 113 -15.35 2.35 17.91
C GLU A 113 -14.86 3.16 16.71
N ARG A 114 -15.49 2.91 15.56
CA ARG A 114 -15.21 3.66 14.34
C ARG A 114 -15.82 5.05 14.44
N ASP A 115 -15.18 6.03 13.80
CA ASP A 115 -15.64 7.42 13.69
C ASP A 115 -15.68 8.25 14.98
N LEU A 116 -15.19 7.72 16.12
CA LEU A 116 -14.91 8.54 17.32
C LEU A 116 -13.88 9.64 17.04
N TYR A 117 -12.91 9.35 16.17
CA TYR A 117 -11.89 10.29 15.70
C TYR A 117 -12.09 10.63 14.21
N PRO A 118 -11.86 11.90 13.80
CA PRO A 118 -12.08 12.33 12.42
C PRO A 118 -11.16 11.62 11.44
N ARG A 119 -11.69 11.25 10.28
CA ARG A 119 -10.91 10.62 9.21
C ARG A 119 -9.97 11.64 8.56
N GLN A 120 -8.67 11.41 8.68
CA GLN A 120 -7.63 12.31 8.16
C GLN A 120 -6.97 11.85 6.85
N TRP A 121 -7.34 10.67 6.33
CA TRP A 121 -6.83 10.23 5.04
C TRP A 121 -7.21 11.21 3.92
N GLY A 122 -6.30 11.47 2.98
CA GLY A 122 -6.56 12.35 1.83
C GLY A 122 -6.79 13.84 2.16
N ARG A 123 -6.45 14.28 3.38
CA ARG A 123 -6.42 15.70 3.79
C ARG A 123 -5.02 16.30 3.87
N GLY A 124 -3.97 15.52 3.55
CA GLY A 124 -2.60 16.02 3.54
C GLY A 124 -2.37 17.13 2.51
N PRO A 125 -1.32 17.96 2.67
CA PRO A 125 -1.08 19.15 1.83
C PRO A 125 -1.05 18.80 0.33
N VAL A 126 -0.34 17.73 -0.03
CA VAL A 126 -0.27 17.24 -1.42
C VAL A 126 -1.64 16.76 -1.94
N ALA A 127 -2.43 16.09 -1.11
CA ALA A 127 -3.75 15.60 -1.50
C ALA A 127 -4.75 16.75 -1.69
N MET A 128 -4.64 17.79 -0.86
CA MET A 128 -5.45 18.98 -0.94
C MET A 128 -5.08 19.83 -2.16
N GLU A 129 -3.79 20.01 -2.43
CA GLU A 129 -3.28 20.72 -3.61
C GLU A 129 -3.67 20.00 -4.90
N ARG A 130 -3.56 18.67 -4.94
CA ARG A 130 -4.09 17.87 -6.06
C ARG A 130 -5.60 18.08 -6.25
N LYS A 131 -6.39 18.12 -5.17
CA LYS A 131 -7.84 18.40 -5.26
C LYS A 131 -8.09 19.81 -5.80
N LYS A 132 -7.28 20.81 -5.43
CA LYS A 132 -7.36 22.17 -5.98
C LYS A 132 -7.06 22.18 -7.48
N LEU A 133 -6.00 21.50 -7.92
CA LEU A 133 -5.64 21.40 -9.34
C LEU A 133 -6.73 20.70 -10.18
N VAL A 134 -7.36 19.66 -9.62
CA VAL A 134 -8.51 18.99 -10.26
C VAL A 134 -9.72 19.92 -10.34
N ALA A 135 -10.00 20.68 -9.27
CA ALA A 135 -11.10 21.65 -9.26
C ALA A 135 -10.86 22.81 -10.24
N GLN A 136 -9.61 23.20 -10.46
CA GLN A 136 -9.19 24.22 -11.43
C GLN A 136 -9.17 23.69 -12.88
N GLY A 137 -9.47 22.41 -13.12
CA GLY A 137 -9.46 21.81 -14.46
C GLY A 137 -8.06 21.55 -15.04
N LEU A 138 -6.99 21.90 -14.31
CA LEU A 138 -5.59 21.70 -14.71
C LEU A 138 -5.17 20.22 -14.67
N LEU A 139 -5.94 19.38 -13.95
CA LEU A 139 -5.66 17.97 -13.79
C LEU A 139 -6.92 17.13 -13.98
N SER A 140 -6.91 16.18 -14.91
CA SER A 140 -8.02 15.24 -15.08
C SER A 140 -8.18 14.35 -13.83
N LYS A 141 -9.43 14.11 -13.39
CA LYS A 141 -9.77 13.24 -12.24
C LYS A 141 -9.29 11.81 -12.44
N TYR A 142 -9.23 11.36 -13.71
CA TYR A 142 -8.67 10.08 -14.12
C TYR A 142 -7.46 10.36 -15.02
N ALA A 143 -6.31 9.78 -14.68
CA ALA A 143 -5.15 9.85 -15.58
C ALA A 143 -5.52 9.11 -16.87
N LYS A 144 -5.71 9.85 -17.98
CA LYS A 144 -5.73 9.23 -19.31
C LYS A 144 -4.34 8.70 -19.58
N ALA A 145 -4.25 7.49 -20.14
CA ALA A 145 -2.96 6.92 -20.52
C ALA A 145 -2.28 7.86 -21.53
N GLY A 146 -1.15 8.47 -21.16
CA GLY A 146 -0.35 9.34 -22.03
C GLY A 146 -0.20 10.80 -21.58
N GLU A 147 -0.98 11.29 -20.62
CA GLU A 147 -0.82 12.67 -20.11
C GLU A 147 0.24 12.73 -18.99
N VAL A 148 1.34 13.43 -19.26
CA VAL A 148 2.32 13.79 -18.22
C VAL A 148 1.66 14.85 -17.33
N PRO A 149 1.44 14.59 -16.03
CA PRO A 149 0.86 15.62 -15.17
C PRO A 149 1.81 16.84 -15.16
N PRO A 150 1.28 18.08 -15.20
CA PRO A 150 2.11 19.27 -15.04
C PRO A 150 2.91 19.13 -13.75
N LYS A 151 4.20 19.46 -13.82
CA LYS A 151 5.20 19.33 -12.74
C LYS A 151 4.60 19.73 -11.38
N VAL A 152 4.09 18.75 -10.64
CA VAL A 152 3.92 18.87 -9.20
C VAL A 152 5.33 18.98 -8.64
N PRO A 153 5.68 20.02 -7.85
CA PRO A 153 7.01 20.12 -7.28
C PRO A 153 7.31 18.81 -6.56
N ALA A 154 8.37 18.14 -7.03
CA ALA A 154 8.77 16.83 -6.58
C ALA A 154 9.18 16.92 -5.10
N SER A 155 8.21 16.75 -4.21
CA SER A 155 8.47 16.58 -2.79
C SER A 155 9.08 15.19 -2.60
N LYS A 156 10.41 15.13 -2.71
CA LYS A 156 11.37 14.16 -2.14
C LYS A 156 10.99 12.66 -2.11
N ARG A 157 10.13 12.15 -2.99
CA ARG A 157 9.94 10.70 -3.20
C ARG A 157 9.80 10.42 -4.69
N ALA A 158 10.80 9.74 -5.24
CA ALA A 158 10.94 9.41 -6.66
C ALA A 158 9.61 8.90 -7.26
N THR A 159 9.08 9.65 -8.22
CA THR A 159 7.98 9.21 -9.07
C THR A 159 8.44 7.96 -9.82
N ARG A 160 7.67 6.85 -9.79
CA ARG A 160 8.02 5.62 -10.52
C ARG A 160 8.11 5.90 -12.03
N LEU A 161 9.33 6.16 -12.51
CA LEU A 161 9.71 6.36 -13.91
C LEU A 161 9.32 5.19 -14.82
N VAL A 162 9.07 4.01 -14.23
CA VAL A 162 8.68 2.80 -14.95
C VAL A 162 7.45 3.00 -15.85
N LYS A 163 6.47 3.80 -15.42
CA LYS A 163 5.27 4.05 -16.24
C LYS A 163 5.54 4.99 -17.41
N SER A 164 6.37 6.01 -17.23
CA SER A 164 6.76 6.89 -18.35
C SER A 164 7.69 6.18 -19.32
N GLN A 165 8.57 5.30 -18.83
CA GLN A 165 9.44 4.46 -19.66
C GLN A 165 8.66 3.36 -20.40
N GLN A 166 7.56 2.84 -19.85
CA GLN A 166 6.69 1.90 -20.58
C GLN A 166 5.96 2.53 -21.76
N SER A 167 5.75 3.84 -21.73
CA SER A 167 5.22 4.62 -22.85
C SER A 167 6.29 5.01 -23.88
N ALA A 168 7.57 4.93 -23.51
CA ALA A 168 8.64 5.07 -24.48
C ALA A 168 8.60 3.87 -25.45
N GLY A 169 8.88 4.13 -26.73
CA GLY A 169 8.97 3.08 -27.74
C GLY A 169 9.97 2.01 -27.30
N LYS A 170 9.59 0.74 -27.45
CA LYS A 170 10.46 -0.39 -27.12
C LYS A 170 11.19 -0.83 -28.37
N VAL A 171 12.51 -0.88 -28.29
CA VAL A 171 13.38 -1.51 -29.28
C VAL A 171 13.80 -2.87 -28.72
N TYR A 172 13.68 -3.91 -29.52
CA TYR A 172 14.09 -5.27 -29.15
C TYR A 172 15.24 -5.68 -30.07
N ILE A 173 16.24 -6.34 -29.48
CA ILE A 173 17.30 -7.05 -30.19
C ILE A 173 17.08 -8.52 -29.87
N GLY A 174 17.01 -9.38 -30.88
CA GLY A 174 16.64 -10.78 -30.71
C GLY A 174 17.46 -11.66 -31.63
N ILE A 175 18.02 -12.73 -31.06
CA ILE A 175 18.78 -13.72 -31.81
C ILE A 175 17.82 -14.82 -32.24
N PHE A 176 17.84 -15.20 -33.52
CA PHE A 176 17.08 -16.32 -34.04
C PHE A 176 18.01 -17.43 -34.55
N ARG A 177 17.55 -18.67 -34.45
CA ARG A 177 18.23 -19.85 -34.99
C ARG A 177 17.31 -20.54 -35.98
N LEU A 178 17.80 -20.79 -37.19
CA LEU A 178 17.08 -21.54 -38.21
C LEU A 178 17.29 -23.05 -38.02
N HIS A 179 16.29 -23.86 -38.39
CA HIS A 179 16.37 -25.32 -38.29
C HIS A 179 17.31 -25.94 -39.33
N GLU A 180 17.52 -25.27 -40.45
CA GLU A 180 18.41 -25.69 -41.54
C GLU A 180 19.14 -24.46 -42.08
N ALA A 181 20.39 -24.63 -42.51
CA ALA A 181 21.17 -23.55 -43.10
C ALA A 181 20.64 -23.22 -44.50
N LEU A 182 20.36 -21.94 -44.76
CA LEU A 182 19.97 -21.47 -46.08
C LEU A 182 21.18 -20.86 -46.79
N ASP A 183 21.40 -21.26 -48.04
CA ASP A 183 22.46 -20.70 -48.88
C ASP A 183 22.18 -19.23 -49.29
N ASP A 184 20.90 -18.86 -49.33
CA ASP A 184 20.39 -17.57 -49.82
C ASP A 184 20.13 -16.55 -48.68
N CYS A 185 21.08 -15.63 -48.44
CA CYS A 185 20.90 -14.51 -47.50
C CYS A 185 19.69 -13.62 -47.84
N LYS A 186 19.38 -13.48 -49.14
CA LYS A 186 18.26 -12.65 -49.62
C LYS A 186 16.90 -13.17 -49.13
N ARG A 187 16.77 -14.49 -48.98
CA ARG A 187 15.53 -15.13 -48.55
C ARG A 187 15.25 -14.88 -47.08
N VAL A 188 16.30 -14.87 -46.26
CA VAL A 188 16.23 -14.51 -44.84
C VAL A 188 15.80 -13.06 -44.68
N GLN A 189 16.38 -12.14 -45.46
CA GLN A 189 16.02 -10.72 -45.42
C GLN A 189 14.55 -10.48 -45.78
N GLN A 190 14.05 -11.12 -46.84
CA GLN A 190 12.63 -11.05 -47.23
C GLN A 190 11.69 -11.63 -46.15
N ALA A 191 12.09 -12.72 -45.49
CA ALA A 191 11.30 -13.30 -44.41
C ALA A 191 11.22 -12.37 -43.18
N VAL A 192 12.33 -11.71 -42.84
CA VAL A 192 12.41 -10.72 -41.76
C VAL A 192 11.55 -9.49 -42.07
N GLU A 193 11.54 -9.03 -43.33
CA GLU A 193 10.67 -7.96 -43.80
C GLU A 193 9.19 -8.33 -43.73
N THR A 194 8.84 -9.59 -44.02
CA THR A 194 7.45 -10.10 -43.92
C THR A 194 6.92 -10.04 -42.48
N LEU A 195 7.80 -10.07 -41.47
CA LEU A 195 7.45 -9.93 -40.06
C LEU A 195 7.23 -8.47 -39.62
N SER A 196 7.37 -7.50 -40.54
CA SER A 196 7.09 -6.08 -40.30
C SER A 196 5.60 -5.77 -40.51
N GLY A 197 5.02 -4.93 -39.67
CA GLY A 197 3.61 -4.56 -39.72
C GLY A 197 2.77 -5.13 -38.57
N ALA A 198 1.46 -5.28 -38.80
CA ALA A 198 0.51 -5.68 -37.76
C ALA A 198 0.53 -7.20 -37.53
N LEU A 199 1.07 -7.61 -36.38
CA LEU A 199 1.10 -9.00 -35.94
C LEU A 199 -0.03 -9.29 -34.95
N PHE A 200 -0.75 -10.37 -35.21
CA PHE A 200 -1.81 -10.87 -34.35
C PHE A 200 -1.25 -11.94 -33.42
N GLN A 201 -1.20 -11.65 -32.12
CA GLN A 201 -0.74 -12.60 -31.10
C GLN A 201 -1.88 -13.01 -30.19
N ARG A 202 -2.04 -14.33 -30.00
CA ARG A 202 -2.93 -14.89 -28.97
C ARG A 202 -2.07 -15.63 -27.94
N PRO A 203 -2.12 -15.25 -26.65
CA PRO A 203 -1.36 -15.94 -25.61
C PRO A 203 -1.70 -17.45 -25.55
N PRO A 204 -0.68 -18.31 -25.29
CA PRO A 204 -0.86 -19.75 -25.19
C PRO A 204 -1.66 -20.12 -23.94
N LEU A 205 -2.20 -21.34 -23.93
CA LEU A 205 -3.02 -21.87 -22.82
C LEU A 205 -2.29 -21.90 -21.47
N VAL A 206 -0.97 -22.08 -21.51
CA VAL A 206 -0.11 -22.24 -20.32
C VAL A 206 0.24 -20.90 -19.66
N ALA A 207 -0.01 -19.77 -20.33
CA ALA A 207 0.32 -18.46 -19.78
C ALA A 207 -0.72 -18.00 -18.74
N ALA A 208 -0.26 -17.46 -17.61
CA ALA A 208 -1.08 -16.89 -16.53
C ALA A 208 -1.80 -15.56 -16.90
N VAL A 209 -2.01 -15.30 -18.19
CA VAL A 209 -2.45 -14.02 -18.73
C VAL A 209 -3.71 -14.22 -19.57
N LYS A 210 -4.69 -13.32 -19.42
CA LYS A 210 -5.96 -13.36 -20.15
C LYS A 210 -5.75 -13.56 -21.66
N ARG A 211 -6.34 -14.63 -22.21
CA ARG A 211 -6.29 -14.98 -23.64
C ARG A 211 -7.20 -14.06 -24.45
N GLN A 212 -6.64 -12.94 -24.90
CA GLN A 212 -7.28 -12.04 -25.86
C GLN A 212 -6.35 -11.89 -27.07
N LEU A 213 -6.94 -11.69 -28.25
CA LEU A 213 -6.19 -11.35 -29.44
C LEU A 213 -5.52 -9.98 -29.19
N ARG A 214 -4.20 -9.92 -29.35
CA ARG A 214 -3.41 -8.70 -29.19
C ARG A 214 -2.83 -8.35 -30.54
N VAL A 215 -3.14 -7.15 -31.01
CA VAL A 215 -2.51 -6.58 -32.19
C VAL A 215 -1.26 -5.84 -31.73
N ARG A 216 -0.11 -6.19 -32.32
CA ARG A 216 1.18 -5.51 -32.10
C ARG A 216 1.73 -5.11 -33.46
N THR A 217 2.03 -3.84 -33.63
CA THR A 217 2.63 -3.34 -34.86
C THR A 217 4.14 -3.29 -34.69
N VAL A 218 4.87 -3.97 -35.56
CA VAL A 218 6.32 -3.82 -35.72
C VAL A 218 6.53 -2.69 -36.73
N TYR A 219 7.17 -1.61 -36.29
CA TYR A 219 7.38 -0.42 -37.11
C TYR A 219 8.54 -0.58 -38.09
N GLU A 220 9.64 -1.16 -37.62
CA GLU A 220 10.85 -1.38 -38.39
C GLU A 220 11.51 -2.67 -37.89
N ASN A 221 12.00 -3.48 -38.81
CA ASN A 221 12.75 -4.69 -38.52
C ASN A 221 14.01 -4.69 -39.39
N LYS A 222 15.19 -4.76 -38.77
CA LYS A 222 16.48 -4.74 -39.46
C LYS A 222 17.23 -5.99 -39.08
N LEU A 223 17.68 -6.74 -40.09
CA LEU A 223 18.67 -7.81 -39.90
C LEU A 223 20.04 -7.15 -39.76
N LEU A 224 20.71 -7.37 -38.64
CA LEU A 224 22.02 -6.81 -38.35
C LEU A 224 23.13 -7.73 -38.87
N GLU A 225 23.06 -9.01 -38.51
CA GLU A 225 24.09 -9.98 -38.84
C GLU A 225 23.48 -11.36 -39.12
N TYR A 226 24.08 -12.12 -40.04
CA TYR A 226 23.68 -13.50 -40.35
C TYR A 226 24.90 -14.38 -40.57
N ASP A 227 25.10 -15.32 -39.67
CA ASP A 227 26.16 -16.32 -39.73
C ASP A 227 25.63 -17.61 -40.39
N LYS A 228 26.16 -17.91 -41.58
CA LYS A 228 25.78 -19.06 -42.40
C LYS A 228 26.21 -20.40 -41.78
N GLU A 229 27.35 -20.45 -41.10
CA GLU A 229 27.90 -21.71 -40.59
C GLU A 229 27.14 -22.20 -39.37
N ARG A 230 26.57 -21.26 -38.59
CA ARG A 230 25.86 -21.56 -37.33
C ARG A 230 24.34 -21.44 -37.45
N GLY A 231 23.82 -20.97 -38.58
CA GLY A 231 22.40 -20.73 -38.80
C GLY A 231 21.80 -19.72 -37.82
N LEU A 232 22.60 -18.75 -37.37
CA LEU A 232 22.26 -17.73 -36.38
C LEU A 232 22.14 -16.37 -37.04
N GLY A 233 21.13 -15.59 -36.66
CA GLY A 233 21.02 -14.19 -37.07
C GLY A 233 20.55 -13.29 -35.93
N GLU A 234 20.91 -12.02 -36.01
CA GLU A 234 20.63 -10.95 -35.04
C GLU A 234 19.93 -9.75 -35.68
#